data_AF-A0A4R8C7R7-F1
#
_entry.id   AF-A0A4R8C7R7-F1
#
_cell.length_a   1.000
_cell.length_b   1.000
_cell.length_c   1.000
_cell.angle_alpha   90.00
_cell.angle_beta   90.00
_cell.angle_gamma   90.00
#
_symmetry.space_group_name_H-M   'P 1'
#
loop_
_entity.id
_entity.type
_entity.pdbx_description
1 polymer ?
#
loop_
_entity_poly.entity_id
_entity_poly.type
_entity_poly.pdbx_seq_one_letter_code
_entity_poly.pdbx_strand_id
1 'polypeptide(L)'
;MDNDVSPQQESYNPWTVVHLVFQHLADAGLHPVLGATGHPGEPAAELLRCLGIQPDPQGDRRLLEQKEERLAELREAFFGES
;
A
#
# COMPACT_ATOMS: atom_id res chain seq x y z
N MET A 1 -16.11 -1.84 35.17
CA MET A 1 -15.99 -1.18 33.86
C MET A 1 -14.81 -1.83 33.20
N ASP A 2 -15.04 -2.99 32.60
CA ASP A 2 -14.02 -3.73 31.87
C ASP A 2 -13.81 -3.02 30.54
N ASN A 3 -12.62 -2.43 30.39
CA ASN A 3 -12.21 -1.76 29.17
C ASN A 3 -11.87 -2.87 28.16
N ASP A 4 -12.87 -3.26 27.36
CA ASP A 4 -12.72 -4.21 26.25
C ASP A 4 -11.90 -3.56 25.14
N VAL A 5 -10.58 -3.50 25.33
CA VAL A 5 -9.63 -3.14 24.28
C VAL A 5 -9.50 -4.38 23.39
N SER A 6 -10.51 -4.62 22.56
CA SER A 6 -10.33 -5.47 21.38
C SER A 6 -9.10 -4.92 20.63
N PRO A 7 -8.05 -5.72 20.37
CA PRO A 7 -6.88 -5.22 19.67
C PRO A 7 -7.36 -4.69 18.33
N GLN A 8 -7.24 -3.38 18.13
CA GLN A 8 -7.50 -2.76 16.84
C GLN A 8 -6.66 -3.54 15.84
N GLN A 9 -7.32 -4.24 14.92
CA GLN A 9 -6.66 -5.07 13.92
C GLN A 9 -5.81 -4.13 13.08
N GLU A 10 -4.53 -4.05 13.43
CA GLU A 10 -3.61 -3.13 12.79
C GLU A 10 -3.45 -3.59 11.35
N SER A 11 -3.69 -2.68 10.41
CA SER A 11 -3.66 -2.97 8.99
C SER A 11 -2.90 -1.89 8.26
N TYR A 12 -2.05 -2.31 7.32
CA TYR A 12 -1.15 -1.44 6.61
C TYR A 12 -1.33 -1.60 5.11
N ASN A 13 -1.14 -0.50 4.39
CA ASN A 13 -1.09 -0.51 2.94
C ASN A 13 0.14 -1.33 2.48
N PRO A 14 -0.05 -2.37 1.65
CA PRO A 14 1.04 -3.22 1.18
C PRO A 14 2.18 -2.44 0.51
N TRP A 15 1.85 -1.37 -0.22
CA TRP A 15 2.83 -0.59 -0.96
C TRP A 15 3.69 0.30 -0.07
N THR A 16 3.10 0.87 0.99
CA THR A 16 3.83 1.60 2.02
C THR A 16 4.85 0.68 2.72
N VAL A 17 4.46 -0.55 3.03
CA VAL A 17 5.35 -1.54 3.67
C VAL A 17 6.53 -1.88 2.75
N VAL A 18 6.28 -2.12 1.46
CA VAL A 18 7.37 -2.39 0.51
C VAL A 18 8.30 -1.21 0.38
N HIS A 19 7.78 0.02 0.28
CA HIS A 19 8.61 1.21 0.18
C HIS A 19 9.54 1.34 1.40
N LEU A 20 9.00 1.15 2.60
CA LEU A 20 9.76 1.17 3.86
C LEU A 20 10.87 0.11 3.88
N VAL A 21 10.53 -1.13 3.52
CA VAL A 21 11.50 -2.23 3.44
C VAL A 21 12.57 -1.96 2.39
N PHE A 22 12.19 -1.42 1.23
CA PHE A 22 13.13 -1.11 0.14
C PHE A 22 14.09 0.01 0.54
N GLN A 23 13.61 1.06 1.23
CA GLN A 23 14.48 2.10 1.78
C GLN A 23 15.47 1.51 2.78
N HIS A 24 15.01 0.68 3.73
CA HIS A 24 15.88 0.09 4.73
C HIS A 24 16.95 -0.84 4.12
N LEU A 25 16.58 -1.61 3.10
CA LEU A 25 17.50 -2.45 2.35
C LEU A 25 18.51 -1.61 1.57
N ALA A 26 18.08 -0.52 0.92
CA ALA A 26 18.95 0.41 0.21
C ALA A 26 19.97 1.08 1.15
N ASP A 27 19.54 1.49 2.35
CA ASP A 27 20.42 2.04 3.38
C ASP A 27 21.45 1.01 3.87
N ALA A 28 21.11 -0.28 3.85
CA ALA A 28 22.02 -1.39 4.12
C ALA A 28 22.93 -1.77 2.92
N GLY A 29 22.84 -1.03 1.80
CA GLY A 29 23.62 -1.28 0.57
C GLY A 29 23.04 -2.39 -0.32
N LEU A 30 21.81 -2.86 -0.04
CA LEU A 30 21.10 -3.85 -0.85
C LEU A 30 20.14 -3.14 -1.80
N HIS A 31 20.11 -3.53 -3.06
CA HIS A 31 19.23 -2.93 -4.07
C HIS A 31 18.13 -3.92 -4.49
N PRO A 32 17.08 -4.08 -3.66
CA PRO A 32 15.99 -4.99 -3.98
C PRO A 32 15.25 -4.53 -5.24
N VAL A 33 14.89 -5.48 -6.08
CA VAL A 33 14.05 -5.27 -7.26
C VAL A 33 12.77 -6.06 -7.10
N LEU A 34 11.66 -5.48 -7.56
CA LEU A 34 10.42 -6.25 -7.69
C LEU A 34 10.63 -7.31 -8.77
N GLY A 35 10.13 -8.52 -8.51
CA GLY A 35 10.24 -9.65 -9.44
C GLY A 35 9.55 -9.40 -10.78
N ALA A 36 9.59 -10.38 -11.68
CA ALA A 36 9.22 -10.25 -13.10
C ALA A 36 7.82 -9.66 -13.40
N THR A 37 6.87 -9.71 -12.46
CA THR A 37 5.53 -9.14 -12.63
C THR A 37 5.42 -7.68 -12.17
N GLY A 38 6.42 -7.16 -11.45
CA GLY A 38 6.42 -5.80 -10.92
C GLY A 38 5.33 -5.52 -9.87
N HIS A 39 4.58 -6.53 -9.43
CA HIS A 39 3.49 -6.36 -8.48
C HIS A 39 3.98 -6.57 -7.03
N PRO A 40 3.99 -5.51 -6.21
CA PRO A 40 4.51 -5.56 -4.85
C PRO A 40 3.48 -6.06 -3.83
N GLY A 41 2.20 -6.11 -4.19
CA GLY A 41 1.10 -6.35 -3.26
C GLY A 41 1.14 -7.74 -2.61
N GLU A 42 1.39 -8.80 -3.38
CA GLU A 42 1.45 -10.17 -2.86
C GLU A 42 2.62 -10.40 -1.89
N PRO A 43 3.89 -10.07 -2.24
CA PRO A 43 5.02 -10.20 -1.32
C PRO A 43 4.86 -9.38 -0.04
N ALA A 44 4.27 -8.19 -0.15
CA ALA A 44 4.02 -7.31 0.99
C ALA A 44 2.94 -7.85 1.93
N ALA A 45 1.84 -8.35 1.35
CA ALA A 45 0.77 -8.96 2.11
C ALA A 45 1.25 -10.21 2.85
N GLU A 46 2.12 -11.02 2.24
CA GLU A 46 2.78 -12.15 2.89
C GLU A 46 3.69 -11.70 4.05
N LEU A 47 4.50 -10.66 3.85
CA LEU A 47 5.32 -10.09 4.93
C LEU A 47 4.47 -9.64 6.11
N LEU A 48 3.37 -8.92 5.85
CA LEU A 48 2.43 -8.48 6.89
C LEU A 48 1.82 -9.66 7.64
N ARG A 49 1.40 -10.71 6.92
CA ARG A 49 0.88 -11.94 7.53
C ARG A 49 1.91 -12.63 8.43
N CYS A 50 3.17 -12.71 8.00
CA CYS A 50 4.27 -13.25 8.81
C CYS A 50 4.51 -12.44 10.10
N LEU A 51 4.20 -11.14 10.09
CA LEU A 51 4.30 -10.25 11.26
C LEU A 51 3.04 -10.27 12.14
N GLY A 52 2.04 -11.10 11.81
CA GLY A 52 0.77 -11.19 12.54
C GLY A 52 -0.22 -10.06 12.23
N ILE A 53 0.03 -9.30 11.16
CA ILE A 53 -0.78 -8.17 10.72
C ILE A 53 -1.68 -8.63 9.58
N GLN A 54 -2.97 -8.28 9.64
CA GLN A 54 -3.89 -8.57 8.55
C GLN A 54 -3.79 -7.47 7.47
N PRO A 55 -3.34 -7.79 6.24
CA PRO A 55 -3.31 -6.82 5.15
C PRO A 55 -4.73 -6.47 4.70
N ASP A 56 -5.03 -5.17 4.54
CA ASP A 56 -6.30 -4.68 4.00
C ASP A 56 -6.15 -4.23 2.53
N PRO A 57 -6.62 -5.04 1.56
CA PRO A 57 -6.63 -4.66 0.15
C PRO A 57 -7.70 -3.60 -0.20
N GLN A 58 -8.63 -3.25 0.71
CA GLN A 58 -9.64 -2.21 0.48
C GLN A 58 -9.03 -0.81 0.49
N GLY A 59 -7.97 -0.59 1.27
CA GLY A 59 -7.23 0.67 1.29
C GLY A 59 -6.65 1.03 -0.08
N ASP A 60 -6.13 0.03 -0.80
CA ASP A 60 -5.62 0.22 -2.17
C ASP A 60 -6.74 0.61 -3.15
N ARG A 61 -7.93 0.02 -3.02
CA ARG A 61 -9.05 0.31 -3.94
C ARG A 61 -9.59 1.73 -3.78
N ARG A 62 -9.80 2.20 -2.53
CA ARG A 62 -10.25 3.57 -2.28
C ARG A 62 -9.22 4.61 -2.71
N LEU A 63 -7.92 4.32 -2.51
CA LEU A 63 -6.85 5.20 -2.96
C LEU A 63 -6.74 5.24 -4.49
N LEU A 64 -6.93 4.11 -5.16
CA LEU A 64 -7.00 4.02 -6.63
C LEU A 64 -8.19 4.80 -7.18
N GLU A 65 -9.38 4.64 -6.60
CA GLU A 65 -10.57 5.40 -6.97
C GLU A 65 -10.36 6.91 -6.83
N GLN A 66 -9.81 7.36 -5.68
CA GLN A 66 -9.48 8.78 -5.47
C GLN A 66 -8.42 9.29 -6.45
N LYS A 67 -7.45 8.46 -6.82
CA LYS A 67 -6.45 8.80 -7.83
C LYS A 67 -7.06 8.95 -9.21
N GLU A 68 -7.92 8.02 -9.63
CA GLU A 68 -8.61 8.09 -10.92
C GLU A 68 -9.52 9.31 -10.99
N GLU A 69 -10.27 9.60 -9.93
CA GLU A 69 -11.13 10.78 -9.82
C GLU A 69 -10.30 12.06 -9.92
N ARG A 70 -9.17 12.14 -9.20
CA ARG A 70 -8.25 13.28 -9.29
C ARG A 70 -7.60 13.41 -10.67
N LEU A 71 -7.29 12.30 -11.34
CA LEU A 71 -6.77 12.31 -12.71
C LEU A 71 -7.83 12.73 -13.72
N ALA A 72 -9.11 12.43 -13.48
CA ALA A 72 -10.22 12.90 -14.30
C ALA A 72 -10.39 14.43 -14.15
N GLU A 73 -10.39 14.94 -12.91
CA GLU A 73 -10.44 16.39 -12.65
C GLU A 73 -9.29 17.15 -13.35
N LEU A 74 -8.07 16.62 -13.29
CA LEU A 74 -6.92 17.22 -13.96
C LEU A 74 -7.02 17.16 -15.48
N ARG A 75 -7.58 16.08 -16.04
CA ARG A 75 -7.81 15.95 -17.48
C ARG A 75 -8.85 16.96 -17.98
N GLU A 76 -9.95 17.10 -17.26
CA GLU A 76 -10.98 18.09 -17.58
C GLU A 76 -10.43 19.52 -17.47
N ALA A 77 -9.73 19.83 -16.38
CA ALA A 77 -9.24 21.19 -16.09
C ALA A 77 -8.15 21.66 -17.08
N PHE A 78 -7.29 20.77 -17.58
CA PHE A 78 -6.16 21.13 -18.43
C PHE A 78 -6.36 20.80 -19.91
N PHE A 79 -7.12 19.76 -20.24
CA PHE A 79 -7.29 19.28 -21.61
C PHE A 79 -8.73 19.37 -22.12
N GLY A 80 -9.71 19.64 -21.23
CA GLY A 80 -11.13 19.70 -21.61
C GLY A 80 -11.68 18.36 -22.11
N GLU A 81 -11.00 17.26 -21.82
CA GLU A 81 -11.47 15.91 -22.13
C GLU A 81 -12.42 15.43 -21.02
N SER A 82 -13.66 15.09 -21.40
CA SER A 82 -14.71 14.52 -20.55
C SER A 82 -14.90 13.03 -20.85
#